data_AF-A0A841QWV9-F1
#
_entry.id   AF-A0A841QWV9-F1
#
_cell.length_a   1.000
_cell.length_b   1.000
_cell.length_c   1.000
_cell.angle_alpha   90.00
_cell.angle_beta   90.00
_cell.angle_gamma   90.00
#
_symmetry.space_group_name_H-M   'P 1'
#
loop_
_entity.id
_entity.type
_entity.pdbx_description
1 polymer ?
#
loop_
_entity_poly.entity_id
_entity_poly.type
_entity_poly.pdbx_seq_one_letter_code
_entity_poly.pdbx_strand_id
1 'polypeptide(L)'
;MKRDAGGKQCVSVSNPNVERVRRWEKMMHHNASFSEDEHPRDKKGRFAERGLAFADNASRMKSRGRKEVRLPPKEYAKVMHELHTNLTKEERNEKYLVKHIGDYAYDIENHGFNDYLIVRKKRI
;
A
#
# COMPACT_ATOMS: atom_id res chain seq x y z
N MET A 1 42.20 56.04 -29.06
CA MET A 1 41.82 54.66 -29.46
C MET A 1 40.36 54.47 -29.08
N LYS A 2 39.47 54.34 -30.07
CA LYS A 2 38.04 54.12 -29.85
C LYS A 2 37.79 52.66 -29.48
N ARG A 3 36.90 52.38 -28.54
CA ARG A 3 36.37 51.03 -28.27
C ARG A 3 34.86 51.12 -28.32
N ASP A 4 34.28 50.54 -29.36
CA ASP A 4 32.84 50.45 -29.57
C ASP A 4 32.30 49.30 -28.70
N ALA A 5 31.35 49.60 -27.81
CA ALA A 5 30.67 48.62 -26.99
C ALA A 5 29.55 47.96 -27.80
N GLY A 6 29.71 46.66 -28.07
CA GLY A 6 28.76 45.84 -28.82
C GLY A 6 27.34 45.86 -28.23
N GLY A 7 26.37 46.18 -29.09
CA GLY A 7 24.95 46.04 -28.81
C GLY A 7 24.59 44.57 -28.61
N LYS A 8 23.88 44.29 -27.52
CA LYS A 8 23.48 42.96 -27.06
C LYS A 8 22.51 42.33 -28.07
N GLN A 9 22.81 41.11 -28.53
CA GLN A 9 21.84 40.24 -29.20
C GLN A 9 20.73 39.88 -28.21
N CYS A 10 19.49 40.26 -28.52
CA CYS A 10 18.30 39.81 -27.82
C CYS A 10 18.00 38.36 -28.21
N VAL A 11 18.29 37.43 -27.30
CA VAL A 11 17.87 36.03 -27.45
C VAL A 11 16.45 35.92 -26.92
N SER A 12 15.49 35.63 -27.80
CA SER A 12 14.11 35.35 -27.41
C SER A 12 14.08 34.02 -26.64
N VAL A 13 13.90 34.11 -25.32
CA VAL A 13 13.70 32.92 -24.49
C VAL A 13 12.25 32.50 -24.67
N SER A 14 12.00 31.53 -25.54
CA SER A 14 10.71 30.84 -25.60
C SER A 14 10.43 30.25 -24.20
N ASN A 15 9.35 30.73 -23.59
CA ASN A 15 8.98 30.36 -22.23
C ASN A 15 8.72 28.83 -22.20
N PRO A 16 9.48 28.03 -21.44
CA PRO A 16 9.46 26.55 -21.49
C PRO A 16 8.14 25.92 -21.02
N ASN A 17 7.17 26.75 -20.64
CA ASN A 17 5.82 26.36 -20.31
C ASN A 17 4.94 26.19 -21.58
N VAL A 18 5.15 27.02 -22.61
CA VAL A 18 4.34 27.00 -23.83
C VAL A 18 4.64 25.76 -24.68
N GLU A 19 5.91 25.36 -24.74
CA GLU A 19 6.34 24.16 -25.47
C GLU A 19 5.86 22.87 -24.79
N ARG A 20 5.79 22.88 -23.46
CA ARG A 20 5.28 21.77 -22.64
C ARG A 20 3.77 21.59 -22.81
N VAL A 21 3.01 22.69 -22.83
CA VAL A 21 1.56 22.66 -23.07
C VAL A 21 1.26 22.14 -24.47
N ARG A 22 1.97 22.61 -25.50
CA ARG A 22 1.82 22.11 -26.89
C ARG A 22 2.20 20.63 -27.04
N ARG A 23 3.19 20.15 -26.29
CA ARG A 23 3.57 18.74 -26.24
C ARG A 23 2.47 17.88 -25.61
N TRP A 24 1.85 18.35 -24.53
CA TRP A 24 0.71 17.69 -23.89
C TRP A 24 -0.52 17.66 -24.81
N GLU A 25 -0.82 18.76 -25.49
CA GLU A 25 -1.93 18.86 -26.44
C GLU A 25 -1.75 17.88 -27.61
N LYS A 26 -0.54 17.79 -28.19
CA LYS A 26 -0.20 16.76 -29.19
C LYS A 26 -0.33 15.33 -28.67
N MET A 27 0.00 15.06 -27.40
CA MET A 27 -0.11 13.73 -26.79
C MET A 27 -1.57 13.31 -26.55
N MET A 28 -2.48 14.26 -26.34
CA MET A 28 -3.88 14.01 -25.99
C MET A 28 -4.80 13.76 -27.19
N HIS A 29 -4.34 13.96 -28.43
CA HIS A 29 -5.12 13.72 -29.65
C HIS A 29 -5.01 12.31 -30.23
N HIS A 30 -4.37 11.38 -29.53
CA HIS A 30 -4.36 9.96 -29.90
C HIS A 30 -5.55 9.23 -29.27
N ASN A 31 -6.77 9.54 -29.70
CA ASN A 31 -7.87 8.59 -29.57
C ASN A 31 -7.62 7.49 -30.60
N ALA A 32 -6.70 6.58 -30.30
CA ALA A 32 -6.64 5.32 -31.02
C ALA A 32 -7.99 4.64 -30.77
N SER A 33 -8.85 4.63 -31.79
CA SER A 33 -10.09 3.85 -31.76
C SER A 33 -9.70 2.42 -31.39
N PHE A 34 -10.35 1.89 -30.36
CA PHE A 34 -10.12 0.52 -29.91
C PHE A 34 -10.23 -0.44 -31.10
N SER A 35 -9.12 -1.10 -31.44
CA SER A 35 -9.06 -2.09 -32.52
C SER A 35 -9.24 -3.49 -31.93
N GLU A 36 -10.32 -4.19 -32.29
CA GLU A 36 -10.57 -5.55 -31.83
C GLU A 36 -9.48 -6.54 -32.28
N ASP A 37 -8.84 -6.26 -33.41
CA ASP A 37 -7.79 -7.12 -34.00
C ASP A 37 -6.50 -7.14 -33.17
N GLU A 38 -6.19 -6.05 -32.46
CA GLU A 38 -5.03 -5.94 -31.57
C GLU A 38 -5.25 -6.61 -30.20
N HIS A 39 -6.49 -7.00 -29.90
CA HIS A 39 -6.89 -7.63 -28.64
C HIS A 39 -7.74 -8.90 -28.89
N PRO A 40 -7.16 -9.95 -29.48
CA PRO A 40 -7.91 -11.16 -29.85
C PRO A 40 -8.60 -11.80 -28.63
N ARG A 41 -9.86 -12.20 -28.79
CA ARG A 41 -10.66 -12.90 -27.77
C ARG A 41 -10.87 -14.38 -28.10
N ASP A 42 -11.01 -15.20 -27.08
CA ASP A 42 -11.39 -16.61 -27.20
C ASP A 42 -12.88 -16.76 -27.57
N LYS A 43 -13.29 -17.97 -27.98
CA LYS A 43 -14.68 -18.30 -28.32
C LYS A 43 -15.68 -18.08 -27.17
N LYS A 44 -15.19 -17.81 -25.95
CA LYS A 44 -15.98 -17.57 -24.74
C LYS A 44 -15.93 -16.08 -24.32
N GLY A 45 -15.36 -15.20 -25.14
CA GLY A 45 -15.32 -13.75 -24.93
C GLY A 45 -14.20 -13.24 -24.00
N ARG A 46 -13.26 -14.08 -23.56
CA ARG A 46 -12.11 -13.69 -22.72
C ARG A 46 -10.93 -13.29 -23.61
N PHE A 47 -10.04 -12.42 -23.13
CA PHE A 47 -8.81 -12.10 -23.88
C PHE A 47 -7.95 -13.35 -24.06
N ALA A 48 -7.50 -13.60 -25.30
CA ALA A 48 -6.69 -14.75 -25.65
C ALA A 48 -5.26 -14.63 -25.07
N GLU A 49 -4.62 -15.78 -24.83
CA GLU A 49 -3.31 -15.93 -24.18
C GLU A 49 -2.15 -15.17 -24.81
N ARG A 50 -2.27 -14.65 -26.04
CA ARG A 50 -1.20 -13.86 -26.69
C ARG A 50 -0.82 -12.58 -25.93
N GLY A 51 -1.62 -12.15 -24.94
CA GLY A 51 -1.30 -11.05 -24.01
C GLY A 51 -0.79 -11.49 -22.63
N LEU A 52 -0.62 -12.79 -22.35
CA LEU A 52 -0.38 -13.32 -21.00
C LEU A 52 1.06 -13.75 -20.70
N ALA A 53 2.03 -13.43 -21.56
CA ALA A 53 3.42 -13.89 -21.42
C ALA A 53 4.17 -13.37 -20.15
N PHE A 54 3.54 -12.60 -19.27
CA PHE A 54 4.16 -12.08 -18.03
C PHE A 54 3.49 -12.53 -16.72
N ALA A 55 2.40 -13.31 -16.75
CA ALA A 55 1.63 -13.60 -15.54
C ALA A 55 2.02 -14.93 -14.85
N ASP A 56 2.71 -15.84 -15.53
CA ASP A 56 2.81 -17.23 -15.07
C ASP A 56 3.98 -17.50 -14.10
N ASN A 57 4.84 -16.49 -13.87
CA ASN A 57 5.92 -16.53 -12.89
C ASN A 57 5.66 -15.61 -11.68
N ALA A 58 4.40 -15.26 -11.41
CA ALA A 58 4.04 -14.72 -10.10
C ALA A 58 4.12 -15.88 -9.08
N SER A 59 5.34 -16.23 -8.66
CA SER A 59 5.56 -17.02 -7.45
C SER A 59 4.62 -16.42 -6.40
N ARG A 60 3.71 -17.24 -5.86
CA ARG A 60 2.68 -16.80 -4.92
C ARG A 60 3.42 -16.23 -3.72
N MET A 61 3.69 -14.92 -3.76
CA MET A 61 4.49 -14.23 -2.77
C MET A 61 3.69 -14.38 -1.49
N LYS A 62 4.06 -15.35 -0.65
CA LYS A 62 3.41 -15.57 0.64
C LYS A 62 3.56 -14.23 1.32
N SER A 63 2.48 -13.47 1.37
CA SER A 63 2.43 -12.27 2.20
C SER A 63 2.89 -12.75 3.56
N ARG A 64 3.89 -12.06 4.12
CA ARG A 64 4.36 -12.32 5.48
C ARG A 64 3.22 -11.89 6.41
N GLY A 65 2.15 -12.68 6.44
CA GLY A 65 0.97 -12.42 7.26
C GLY A 65 1.44 -12.16 8.68
N ARG A 66 0.90 -11.11 9.31
CA ARG A 66 1.23 -10.82 10.70
C ARG A 66 0.90 -12.05 11.53
N LYS A 67 1.76 -12.35 12.51
CA LYS A 67 1.59 -13.50 13.40
C LYS A 67 0.50 -13.15 14.42
N GLU A 68 -0.75 -13.25 14.01
CA GLU A 68 -1.89 -13.11 14.90
C GLU A 68 -2.43 -14.49 15.29
N VAL A 69 -2.67 -14.69 16.57
CA VAL A 69 -3.29 -15.91 17.09
C VAL A 69 -4.80 -15.76 17.00
N ARG A 70 -5.44 -16.62 16.20
CA ARG A 70 -6.90 -16.76 16.21
C ARG A 70 -7.34 -17.44 17.50
N LEU A 71 -8.03 -16.70 18.37
CA LEU A 71 -8.64 -17.24 19.58
C LEU A 71 -10.09 -17.69 19.34
N PRO A 72 -10.57 -18.72 20.05
CA PRO A 72 -11.99 -19.05 20.07
C PRO A 72 -12.79 -17.93 20.76
N PRO A 73 -14.07 -17.71 20.38
CA PRO A 73 -14.85 -16.56 20.84
C PRO A 73 -14.95 -16.43 22.37
N LYS A 74 -15.09 -17.56 23.08
CA LYS A 74 -15.17 -17.58 24.55
C LYS A 74 -13.88 -17.13 25.22
N GLU A 75 -12.72 -17.50 24.68
CA GLU A 75 -11.43 -17.06 25.21
C GLU A 75 -11.18 -15.60 24.90
N TYR A 76 -11.48 -15.19 23.66
CA TYR A 76 -11.37 -13.79 23.25
C TYR A 76 -12.17 -12.87 24.18
N ALA A 77 -13.41 -13.24 24.51
CA ALA A 77 -14.24 -12.47 25.42
C ALA A 77 -13.60 -12.31 26.81
N LYS A 78 -13.00 -13.37 27.35
CA LYS A 78 -12.27 -13.31 28.64
C LYS A 78 -11.05 -12.40 28.55
N VAL A 79 -10.25 -12.54 27.50
CA VAL A 79 -9.04 -11.72 27.29
C VAL A 79 -9.40 -10.24 27.20
N MET A 80 -10.41 -9.89 26.39
CA MET A 80 -10.83 -8.50 26.23
C MET A 80 -11.44 -7.93 27.51
N HIS A 81 -12.20 -8.72 28.26
CA HIS A 81 -12.73 -8.30 29.56
C HIS A 81 -11.60 -7.91 30.51
N GLU A 82 -10.62 -8.80 30.69
CA GLU A 82 -9.46 -8.58 31.56
C GLU A 82 -8.65 -7.34 31.15
N LEU A 83 -8.42 -7.14 29.85
CA LEU A 83 -7.71 -5.95 29.35
C LEU A 83 -8.50 -4.67 29.67
N HIS A 84 -9.81 -4.67 29.52
CA HIS A 84 -10.59 -3.46 29.79
C HIS A 84 -10.75 -3.16 31.28
N THR A 85 -10.88 -4.18 32.13
CA THR A 85 -11.13 -4.00 33.57
C THR A 85 -9.87 -3.80 34.38
N ASN A 86 -8.80 -4.55 34.09
CA ASN A 86 -7.67 -4.71 34.99
C ASN A 86 -6.37 -4.03 34.50
N LEU A 87 -6.43 -3.23 33.43
CA LEU A 87 -5.29 -2.41 32.96
C LEU A 87 -5.25 -1.05 33.65
N THR A 88 -4.07 -0.69 34.18
CA THR A 88 -3.82 0.69 34.64
C THR A 88 -3.70 1.65 33.44
N LYS A 89 -3.85 2.96 33.69
CA LYS A 89 -3.75 3.97 32.62
C LYS A 89 -2.38 3.98 31.94
N GLU A 90 -1.34 3.63 32.69
CA GLU A 90 0.05 3.61 32.24
C GLU A 90 0.30 2.40 31.34
N GLU A 91 -0.09 1.21 31.79
CA GLU A 91 0.01 -0.03 31.00
C GLU A 91 -0.79 0.09 29.69
N ARG A 92 -1.92 0.79 29.71
CA ARG A 92 -2.75 1.00 28.52
C ARG A 92 -2.09 1.88 27.45
N ASN A 93 -1.04 2.64 27.80
CA ASN A 93 -0.23 3.38 26.82
C ASN A 93 0.99 2.58 26.34
N GLU A 94 1.32 1.47 26.99
CA GLU A 94 2.41 0.61 26.54
C GLU A 94 2.02 -0.11 25.25
N LYS A 95 2.99 -0.20 24.34
CA LYS A 95 2.79 -0.84 23.04
C LYS A 95 2.77 -2.36 23.13
N TYR A 96 3.51 -2.94 24.07
CA TYR A 96 3.60 -4.39 24.25
C TYR A 96 3.26 -4.73 25.68
N LEU A 97 2.28 -5.62 25.85
CA LEU A 97 1.83 -6.08 27.15
C LEU A 97 1.94 -7.59 27.23
N VAL A 98 2.38 -8.07 28.39
CA VAL A 98 2.30 -9.48 28.74
C VAL A 98 1.30 -9.60 29.87
N LYS A 99 0.24 -10.38 29.65
CA LYS A 99 -0.78 -10.61 30.69
C LYS A 99 -1.02 -12.10 30.91
N HIS A 100 -1.14 -12.43 32.18
CA HIS A 100 -1.45 -13.77 32.67
C HIS A 100 -2.95 -13.86 32.89
N ILE A 101 -3.61 -14.75 32.14
CA ILE A 101 -5.07 -14.92 32.18
C ILE A 101 -5.35 -16.42 32.31
N GLY A 102 -5.72 -16.84 33.51
CA GLY A 102 -5.81 -18.26 33.85
C GLY A 102 -4.47 -18.97 33.68
N ASP A 103 -4.47 -20.12 32.99
CA ASP A 103 -3.28 -20.96 32.77
C ASP A 103 -2.41 -20.52 31.56
N TYR A 104 -2.69 -19.34 30.98
CA TYR A 104 -2.04 -18.86 29.77
C TYR A 104 -1.43 -17.46 29.98
N ALA A 105 -0.25 -17.27 29.41
CA ALA A 105 0.36 -15.97 29.16
C ALA A 105 0.06 -15.53 27.72
N TYR A 106 -0.39 -14.29 27.58
CA TYR A 106 -0.68 -13.66 26.30
C TYR A 106 0.27 -12.50 26.04
N ASP A 107 0.94 -12.52 24.88
CA ASP A 107 1.73 -11.39 24.37
C ASP A 107 0.81 -10.57 23.47
N ILE A 108 0.55 -9.33 23.86
CA ILE A 108 -0.42 -8.44 23.23
C ILE A 108 0.30 -7.20 22.73
N GLU A 109 0.06 -6.84 21.47
CA GLU A 109 0.45 -5.55 20.90
C GLU A 109 -0.76 -4.61 20.95
N ASN A 110 -0.58 -3.45 21.56
CA ASN A 110 -1.59 -2.43 21.72
C ASN A 110 -1.38 -1.33 20.68
N HIS A 111 -2.35 -1.14 19.80
CA HIS A 111 -2.35 -0.09 18.78
C HIS A 111 -3.27 1.09 19.12
N GLY A 112 -3.96 1.03 20.26
CA GLY A 112 -4.94 2.03 20.67
C GLY A 112 -6.12 1.40 21.40
N PHE A 113 -7.06 2.24 21.81
CA PHE A 113 -8.28 1.78 22.48
C PHE A 113 -9.10 0.87 21.55
N ASN A 114 -9.40 -0.35 22.02
CA ASN A 114 -10.04 -1.45 21.28
C ASN A 114 -9.23 -2.09 20.13
N ASP A 115 -8.00 -1.65 19.86
CA ASP A 115 -7.16 -2.19 18.80
C ASP A 115 -6.01 -3.03 19.39
N TYR A 116 -6.36 -4.22 19.91
CA TYR A 116 -5.42 -5.17 20.50
C TYR A 116 -5.10 -6.33 19.55
N LEU A 117 -3.82 -6.59 19.34
CA LEU A 117 -3.30 -7.66 18.50
C LEU A 117 -2.67 -8.75 19.37
N ILE A 118 -3.21 -9.97 19.31
CA ILE A 118 -2.71 -11.09 20.13
C ILE A 118 -1.64 -11.83 19.33
N VAL A 119 -0.38 -11.63 19.71
CA VAL A 119 0.78 -12.12 18.96
C VAL A 119 1.13 -13.55 19.34
N ARG A 120 0.95 -13.91 20.62
CA ARG A 120 1.32 -15.22 21.14
C ARG A 120 0.41 -15.63 22.29
N LYS A 121 0.10 -16.93 22.35
CA LYS A 121 -0.52 -17.62 23.48
C LYS A 121 0.46 -18.70 23.95
N LYS A 122 0.88 -18.65 25.22
CA LYS A 122 1.77 -19.64 25.83
C LYS A 122 1.11 -20.22 27.08
N ARG A 123 1.05 -21.54 27.19
CA ARG A 123 0.61 -22.21 28.42
C ARG A 123 1.71 -22.12 29.47
N ILE A 124 1.33 -21.86 30.71
CA ILE A 124 2.23 -21.77 31.87
C ILE A 124 2.23 -23.11 32.61
#